data_AF-A0A1S3JS46-F1
#
_entry.id   AF-A0A1S3JS46-F1
#
_cell.length_a   1.000
_cell.length_b   1.000
_cell.length_c   1.000
_cell.angle_alpha   90.00
_cell.angle_beta   90.00
_cell.angle_gamma   90.00
#
_symmetry.space_group_name_H-M   'P 1'
#
loop_
_entity.id
_entity.type
_entity.pdbx_description
1 polymer ?
#
loop_
_entity_poly.entity_id
_entity_poly.type
_entity_poly.pdbx_seq_one_letter_code
_entity_poly.pdbx_strand_id
1 'polypeptide(L)'
;MPILDNKAYRKQLRTWIGDPALTFDLLYSATRDGCNGQAFHAKCNNQGPTVSVGQNSAGYVIGGYTSIAWTSRGNYFNDDRAFLFQFLPNMVKFVPNGNVNGVYDNANYGPTFGGGHDLLFFYNSYNKSGAYFNTNGYCQIGSTYNANGYNAQTFTGNNNAYLDIEVYAVKQGNLEDELYEKDKPWRKTDINDWNNKTKDKLFDELVSFSTPSPAKVPAVRLLLVGSVGAGKSSFFNTVRSVWKGKVRSQAATGTAPHSLTTKCGILHKFHIV
;
A
#
# COMPACT_ATOMS: atom_id res chain seq x y z
N MET A 1 5.26 -0.74 4.53
CA MET A 1 4.52 -1.25 3.34
C MET A 1 4.31 -0.06 2.45
N PRO A 2 4.68 -0.13 1.16
CA PRO A 2 4.43 0.93 0.20
C PRO A 2 2.98 1.42 0.20
N ILE A 3 2.76 2.73 0.03
CA ILE A 3 1.43 3.35 0.10
C ILE A 3 0.51 2.78 -1.00
N LEU A 4 1.05 2.56 -2.22
CA LEU A 4 0.28 2.00 -3.33
C LEU A 4 0.22 0.46 -3.35
N ASP A 5 0.66 -0.26 -2.31
CA ASP A 5 0.27 -1.68 -2.16
C ASP A 5 -1.25 -1.83 -1.92
N ASN A 6 -1.91 -0.74 -1.54
CA ASN A 6 -3.36 -0.68 -1.45
C ASN A 6 -4.00 -0.76 -2.85
N LYS A 7 -4.64 -1.91 -3.13
CA LYS A 7 -5.31 -2.19 -4.41
C LYS A 7 -6.42 -1.18 -4.76
N ALA A 8 -7.11 -0.61 -3.76
CA ALA A 8 -8.15 0.39 -4.00
C ALA A 8 -7.56 1.70 -4.55
N TYR A 9 -6.39 2.12 -4.04
CA TYR A 9 -5.70 3.32 -4.53
C TYR A 9 -5.23 3.15 -5.98
N ARG A 10 -4.61 2.00 -6.30
CA ARG A 10 -4.21 1.67 -7.69
C ARG A 10 -5.40 1.67 -8.64
N LYS A 11 -6.51 1.03 -8.25
CA LYS A 11 -7.75 0.99 -9.05
C LYS A 11 -8.31 2.40 -9.30
N GLN A 12 -8.28 3.25 -8.28
CA GLN A 12 -8.77 4.61 -8.43
C GLN A 12 -7.88 5.46 -9.34
N LEU A 13 -6.56 5.34 -9.22
CA LEU A 13 -5.61 6.03 -10.11
C LEU A 13 -5.83 5.67 -11.57
N ARG A 14 -5.98 4.37 -11.89
CA ARG A 14 -6.31 3.90 -13.24
C ARG A 14 -7.58 4.54 -13.79
N THR A 15 -8.63 4.57 -12.97
CA THR A 15 -9.90 5.23 -13.31
C THR A 15 -9.70 6.72 -13.59
N TRP A 16 -8.92 7.41 -12.76
CA TRP A 16 -8.70 8.84 -12.89
C TRP A 16 -7.78 9.25 -14.04
N ILE A 17 -6.76 8.43 -14.33
CA ILE A 17 -5.84 8.62 -15.46
C ILE A 17 -6.51 8.20 -16.78
N GLY A 18 -7.44 7.25 -16.72
CA GLY A 18 -8.26 6.82 -17.86
C GLY A 18 -7.76 5.55 -18.55
N ASP A 19 -6.99 4.71 -17.85
CA ASP A 19 -6.46 3.47 -18.41
C ASP A 19 -6.39 2.36 -17.34
N PRO A 20 -7.15 1.25 -17.51
CA PRO A 20 -7.18 0.14 -16.56
C PRO A 20 -5.91 -0.71 -16.57
N ALA A 21 -5.09 -0.68 -17.64
CA ALA A 21 -3.90 -1.52 -17.79
C ALA A 21 -2.67 -0.94 -17.09
N LEU A 22 -2.76 0.26 -16.50
CA LEU A 22 -1.58 0.92 -15.93
C LEU A 22 -1.00 0.17 -14.73
N THR A 23 0.32 0.13 -14.70
CA THR A 23 1.11 -0.31 -13.55
C THR A 23 1.82 0.88 -12.91
N PHE A 24 2.13 0.71 -11.62
CA PHE A 24 2.76 1.72 -10.78
C PHE A 24 4.02 1.13 -10.16
N ASP A 25 5.18 1.54 -10.67
CA ASP A 25 6.49 1.05 -10.23
C ASP A 25 7.14 2.08 -9.31
N LEU A 26 7.50 1.67 -8.09
CA LEU A 26 8.09 2.57 -7.10
C LEU A 26 9.48 3.06 -7.55
N LEU A 27 9.60 4.35 -7.86
CA LEU A 27 10.85 5.01 -8.23
C LEU A 27 11.60 5.52 -7.01
N TYR A 28 10.89 6.24 -6.14
CA TYR A 28 11.45 6.94 -4.98
C TYR A 28 10.59 6.71 -3.75
N SER A 29 11.23 6.52 -2.61
CA SER A 29 10.60 6.54 -1.28
C SER A 29 11.51 7.36 -0.37
N ALA A 30 10.97 8.36 0.32
CA ALA A 30 11.74 9.20 1.24
C ALA A 30 12.37 8.36 2.38
N THR A 31 11.69 7.30 2.84
CA THR A 31 12.25 6.39 3.85
C THR A 31 13.41 5.53 3.33
N ARG A 32 13.42 5.18 2.04
CA ARG A 32 14.46 4.36 1.41
C ARG A 32 15.63 5.17 0.86
N ASP A 33 15.32 6.26 0.17
CA ASP A 33 16.25 7.03 -0.66
C ASP A 33 16.67 8.37 -0.02
N GLY A 34 16.05 8.73 1.10
CA GLY A 34 16.28 9.98 1.83
C GLY A 34 15.38 11.12 1.34
N CYS A 35 14.86 11.93 2.27
CA CYS A 35 13.94 13.03 1.98
C CYS A 35 14.70 14.28 1.50
N ASN A 36 15.16 14.28 0.25
CA ASN A 36 15.80 15.45 -0.37
C ASN A 36 15.56 15.56 -1.88
N GLY A 37 15.60 16.80 -2.39
CA GLY A 37 15.32 17.10 -3.80
C GLY A 37 16.27 16.38 -4.76
N GLN A 38 17.56 16.30 -4.43
CA GLN A 38 18.56 15.65 -5.27
C GLN A 38 18.28 14.15 -5.42
N ALA A 39 17.92 13.45 -4.34
CA ALA A 39 17.55 12.04 -4.35
C ALA A 39 16.26 11.80 -5.14
N PHE A 40 15.25 12.66 -4.98
CA PHE A 40 14.03 12.61 -5.78
C PHE A 40 14.34 12.73 -7.27
N HIS A 41 15.07 13.76 -7.69
CA HIS A 41 15.40 13.98 -9.10
C HIS A 41 16.33 12.90 -9.67
N ALA A 42 17.27 12.37 -8.88
CA ALA A 42 18.12 11.25 -9.30
C ALA A 42 17.33 9.98 -9.63
N LYS A 43 16.16 9.78 -8.99
CA LYS A 43 15.29 8.62 -9.21
C LYS A 43 14.19 8.86 -10.24
N CYS A 44 13.64 10.08 -10.27
CA CYS A 44 12.40 10.38 -10.99
C CYS A 44 12.61 11.12 -12.30
N ASN A 45 13.78 11.71 -12.55
CA ASN A 45 14.02 12.41 -13.81
C ASN A 45 13.95 11.43 -14.99
N ASN A 46 13.34 11.90 -16.08
CA ASN A 46 13.21 11.19 -17.35
C ASN A 46 12.45 9.84 -17.26
N GLN A 47 11.66 9.61 -16.20
CA GLN A 47 10.88 8.38 -16.03
C GLN A 47 9.50 8.41 -16.70
N GLY A 48 9.15 9.52 -17.37
CA GLY A 48 7.82 9.73 -17.96
C GLY A 48 6.78 10.18 -16.93
N PRO A 49 5.49 9.85 -17.14
CA PRO A 49 4.41 10.17 -16.22
C PRO A 49 4.64 9.56 -14.83
N THR A 50 4.28 10.28 -13.77
CA THR A 50 4.47 9.82 -12.39
C THR A 50 3.28 10.14 -11.49
N VAL A 51 3.11 9.31 -10.46
CA VAL A 51 2.22 9.56 -9.31
C VAL A 51 3.07 9.76 -8.08
N SER A 52 2.92 10.92 -7.43
CA SER A 52 3.52 11.24 -6.15
C SER A 52 2.47 11.12 -5.06
N VAL A 53 2.77 10.42 -3.97
CA VAL A 53 1.84 10.19 -2.86
C VAL A 53 2.57 10.30 -1.52
N GLY A 54 1.97 10.95 -0.53
CA GLY A 54 2.50 10.98 0.83
C GLY A 54 1.42 10.68 1.85
N GLN A 55 1.81 9.96 2.89
CA GLN A 55 0.97 9.68 4.06
C GLN A 55 1.50 10.50 5.23
N ASN A 56 0.68 11.41 5.77
CA ASN A 56 1.07 12.23 6.90
C ASN A 56 0.61 11.67 8.26
N SER A 57 1.15 12.24 9.33
CA SER A 57 0.86 11.85 10.72
C SER A 57 -0.58 12.12 11.15
N ALA A 58 -1.31 12.98 10.43
CA ALA A 58 -2.74 13.20 10.63
C ALA A 58 -3.64 12.17 9.92
N GLY A 59 -3.05 11.18 9.24
CA GLY A 59 -3.78 10.11 8.55
C GLY A 59 -4.27 10.48 7.15
N TYR A 60 -3.83 11.62 6.60
CA TYR A 60 -4.13 11.99 5.23
C TYR A 60 -3.20 11.24 4.28
N VAL A 61 -3.77 10.76 3.18
CA VAL A 61 -3.03 10.18 2.06
C VAL A 61 -3.37 11.01 0.84
N ILE A 62 -2.40 11.80 0.39
CA ILE A 62 -2.58 12.83 -0.63
C ILE A 62 -1.48 12.77 -1.66
N GLY A 63 -1.71 13.38 -2.82
CA GLY A 63 -0.73 13.35 -3.88
C GLY A 63 -1.11 14.11 -5.12
N GLY A 64 -0.30 13.91 -6.15
CA GLY A 64 -0.51 14.45 -7.47
C GLY A 64 0.00 13.53 -8.55
N TYR A 65 -0.65 13.58 -9.71
CA TYR A 65 -0.22 12.95 -10.95
C TYR A 65 0.27 14.02 -11.91
N THR A 66 1.37 13.73 -12.60
CA THR A 66 1.79 14.49 -13.78
C THR A 66 2.03 13.54 -14.95
N SER A 67 1.59 13.96 -16.12
CA SER A 67 1.78 13.27 -17.38
C SER A 67 3.10 13.60 -18.08
N ILE A 68 3.89 14.51 -17.50
CA ILE A 68 5.15 15.01 -18.03
C ILE A 68 6.30 14.55 -17.13
N ALA A 69 7.43 14.20 -17.75
CA ALA A 69 8.62 13.79 -17.02
C ALA A 69 9.25 14.95 -16.24
N TRP A 70 9.72 14.65 -15.02
CA TRP A 70 10.63 15.50 -14.27
C TRP A 70 11.98 15.59 -14.97
N THR A 71 12.62 16.76 -14.93
CA THR A 71 13.87 17.04 -15.66
C THR A 71 14.80 18.02 -14.92
N SER A 72 14.42 18.48 -13.72
CA SER A 72 15.13 19.51 -12.96
C SER A 72 15.29 20.84 -13.71
N ARG A 73 14.31 21.23 -14.52
CA ARG A 73 14.40 22.40 -15.42
C ARG A 73 14.41 23.78 -14.74
N GLY A 74 14.17 23.83 -13.44
CA GLY A 74 14.17 25.05 -12.63
C GLY A 74 12.97 25.98 -12.84
N ASN A 75 11.85 25.49 -13.39
CA ASN A 75 10.69 26.32 -13.71
C ASN A 75 9.36 25.54 -13.61
N TYR A 76 8.26 26.26 -13.68
CA TYR A 76 6.93 25.71 -13.87
C TYR A 76 6.73 25.21 -15.30
N PHE A 77 5.85 24.23 -15.46
CA PHE A 77 5.34 23.84 -16.77
C PHE A 77 3.86 23.51 -16.71
N ASN A 78 3.21 23.65 -17.86
CA ASN A 78 1.81 23.31 -18.02
C ASN A 78 1.63 21.81 -18.27
N ASP A 79 0.65 21.21 -17.61
CA ASP A 79 0.25 19.81 -17.79
C ASP A 79 -1.27 19.74 -17.58
N ASP A 80 -2.01 19.77 -18.68
CA ASP A 80 -3.48 19.74 -18.69
C ASP A 80 -4.05 18.39 -18.23
N ARG A 81 -3.23 17.34 -18.20
CA ARG A 81 -3.58 16.03 -17.67
C ARG A 81 -3.12 15.82 -16.23
N ALA A 82 -2.38 16.76 -15.63
CA ALA A 82 -2.03 16.68 -14.22
C ALA A 82 -3.28 16.80 -13.35
N PHE A 83 -3.24 16.22 -12.16
CA PHE A 83 -4.29 16.41 -11.16
C PHE A 83 -3.74 16.18 -9.76
N LEU A 84 -4.32 16.87 -8.77
CA LEU A 84 -4.13 16.53 -7.37
C LEU A 84 -5.19 15.52 -6.94
N PHE A 85 -4.89 14.76 -5.88
CA PHE A 85 -5.86 13.85 -5.30
C PHE A 85 -5.67 13.70 -3.79
N GLN A 86 -6.75 13.26 -3.16
CA GLN A 86 -6.78 12.73 -1.81
C GLN A 86 -7.35 11.31 -1.88
N PHE A 87 -6.72 10.35 -1.20
CA PHE A 87 -7.28 9.02 -0.94
C PHE A 87 -7.93 8.94 0.43
N LEU A 88 -7.36 9.63 1.42
CA LEU A 88 -7.89 9.75 2.78
C LEU A 88 -7.81 11.20 3.27
N PRO A 89 -8.84 11.70 3.98
CA PRO A 89 -10.05 10.99 4.41
C PRO A 89 -11.07 10.72 3.28
N ASN A 90 -11.09 11.54 2.24
CA ASN A 90 -12.03 11.40 1.13
C ASN A 90 -11.30 11.07 -0.17
N MET A 91 -11.85 10.14 -0.95
CA MET A 91 -11.28 9.76 -2.24
C MET A 91 -11.76 10.73 -3.33
N VAL A 92 -10.97 11.75 -3.63
CA VAL A 92 -11.35 12.87 -4.51
C VAL A 92 -10.19 13.30 -5.43
N LYS A 93 -10.53 13.77 -6.63
CA LYS A 93 -9.62 14.31 -7.66
C LYS A 93 -9.86 15.81 -7.84
N PHE A 94 -8.78 16.57 -8.01
CA PHE A 94 -8.78 18.01 -8.29
C PHE A 94 -8.05 18.26 -9.61
N VAL A 95 -8.76 18.83 -10.59
CA VAL A 95 -8.24 19.08 -11.94
C VAL A 95 -7.78 20.53 -12.10
N PRO A 96 -6.88 20.84 -13.05
CA PRO A 96 -6.47 22.20 -13.34
C PRO A 96 -7.65 23.10 -13.68
N ASN A 97 -7.61 24.36 -13.26
CA ASN A 97 -8.65 25.37 -13.51
C ASN A 97 -8.39 26.22 -14.78
N GLY A 98 -7.42 25.82 -15.62
CA GLY A 98 -6.98 26.57 -16.80
C GLY A 98 -5.78 27.49 -16.56
N ASN A 99 -5.29 27.62 -15.33
CA ASN A 99 -4.06 28.36 -15.03
C ASN A 99 -2.83 27.63 -15.60
N VAL A 100 -1.91 28.41 -16.17
CA VAL A 100 -0.61 27.92 -16.62
C VAL A 100 0.28 27.83 -15.37
N ASN A 101 0.93 26.68 -15.14
CA ASN A 101 1.84 26.32 -14.01
C ASN A 101 1.39 25.06 -13.26
N GLY A 102 1.07 23.98 -13.97
CA GLY A 102 0.58 22.74 -13.37
C GLY A 102 1.57 22.06 -12.42
N VAL A 103 2.87 22.14 -12.72
CA VAL A 103 3.93 21.43 -11.98
C VAL A 103 5.19 22.31 -11.90
N TYR A 104 5.94 22.23 -10.80
CA TYR A 104 7.21 22.94 -10.61
C TYR A 104 8.39 21.97 -10.51
N ASP A 105 9.32 22.04 -11.45
CA ASP A 105 10.39 21.05 -11.62
C ASP A 105 11.76 21.68 -11.39
N ASN A 106 12.17 21.81 -10.12
CA ASN A 106 13.44 22.38 -9.70
C ASN A 106 14.26 21.34 -8.93
N ALA A 107 15.56 21.19 -9.24
CA ALA A 107 16.44 20.18 -8.67
C ALA A 107 16.47 20.09 -7.13
N ASN A 108 16.16 21.18 -6.43
CA ASN A 108 16.15 21.20 -4.97
C ASN A 108 14.78 20.86 -4.38
N TYR A 109 13.74 20.75 -5.18
CA TYR A 109 12.36 20.52 -4.74
C TYR A 109 12.03 19.04 -4.85
N GLY A 110 11.19 18.55 -3.94
CA GLY A 110 10.47 17.30 -4.12
C GLY A 110 9.32 17.47 -5.11
N PRO A 111 8.40 16.50 -5.18
CA PRO A 111 7.22 16.62 -6.03
C PRO A 111 6.40 17.86 -5.67
N THR A 112 6.13 18.69 -6.67
CA THR A 112 5.54 20.01 -6.51
C THR A 112 4.54 20.33 -7.61
N PHE A 113 3.34 20.71 -7.22
CA PHE A 113 2.19 20.91 -8.12
C PHE A 113 1.57 22.29 -7.89
N GLY A 114 1.22 22.96 -8.99
CA GLY A 114 0.49 24.22 -9.02
C GLY A 114 1.35 25.46 -8.84
N GLY A 115 1.01 26.55 -9.53
CA GLY A 115 1.57 27.88 -9.36
C GLY A 115 1.32 28.40 -7.94
N GLY A 116 2.38 28.86 -7.26
CA GLY A 116 2.32 29.16 -5.82
C GLY A 116 2.33 27.91 -4.92
N HIS A 117 2.38 26.71 -5.51
CA HIS A 117 2.45 25.42 -4.83
C HIS A 117 1.16 25.00 -4.12
N ASP A 118 0.13 24.69 -4.93
CA ASP A 118 -1.08 24.01 -4.48
C ASP A 118 -0.75 22.78 -3.61
N LEU A 119 0.30 22.03 -3.98
CA LEU A 119 0.92 21.01 -3.14
C LEU A 119 2.43 20.98 -3.32
N LEU A 120 3.15 21.16 -2.21
CA LEU A 120 4.59 20.95 -2.10
C LEU A 120 4.90 19.97 -0.97
N PHE A 121 5.59 18.87 -1.29
CA PHE A 121 5.99 17.89 -0.29
C PHE A 121 7.21 18.33 0.54
N PHE A 122 8.26 18.84 -0.09
CA PHE A 122 9.46 19.37 0.56
C PHE A 122 10.35 20.11 -0.44
N TYR A 123 11.26 20.94 0.04
CA TYR A 123 12.39 21.47 -0.74
C TYR A 123 13.67 21.46 0.10
N ASN A 124 14.83 21.29 -0.52
CA ASN A 124 16.12 20.94 0.08
C ASN A 124 16.10 19.54 0.72
N SER A 125 16.72 19.38 1.90
CA SER A 125 16.94 18.09 2.56
C SER A 125 16.31 18.06 3.96
N TYR A 126 15.70 16.93 4.30
CA TYR A 126 15.08 16.69 5.60
C TYR A 126 15.49 15.34 6.18
N ASN A 127 15.85 15.37 7.46
CA ASN A 127 16.08 14.16 8.24
C ASN A 127 14.79 13.74 8.95
N LYS A 128 14.68 12.44 9.18
CA LYS A 128 13.58 11.88 9.95
C LYS A 128 13.72 12.26 11.43
N SER A 129 12.62 12.67 12.05
CA SER A 129 12.52 12.86 13.50
C SER A 129 11.46 11.89 14.04
N GLY A 130 11.93 10.87 14.79
CA GLY A 130 11.10 9.75 15.19
C GLY A 130 10.55 8.99 13.97
N ALA A 131 9.23 8.86 13.87
CA ALA A 131 8.56 8.14 12.79
C ALA A 131 8.33 8.98 11.52
N TYR A 132 8.59 10.30 11.55
CA TYR A 132 8.13 11.22 10.50
C TYR A 132 9.25 12.08 9.92
N PHE A 133 9.10 12.47 8.66
CA PHE A 133 9.80 13.57 8.04
C PHE A 133 8.99 14.85 8.26
N ASN A 134 9.43 15.71 9.18
CA ASN A 134 8.82 17.04 9.39
C ASN A 134 9.37 17.99 8.31
N THR A 135 8.70 18.01 7.17
CA THR A 135 9.15 18.76 5.99
C THR A 135 8.81 20.24 6.11
N ASN A 136 9.37 21.07 5.23
CA ASN A 136 8.89 22.43 4.96
C ASN A 136 7.82 22.49 3.86
N GLY A 137 7.28 21.34 3.47
CA GLY A 137 6.18 21.26 2.52
C GLY A 137 4.95 22.01 3.03
N TYR A 138 4.14 22.48 2.10
CA TYR A 138 2.90 23.20 2.38
C TYR A 138 1.89 23.01 1.25
N CYS A 139 0.67 23.48 1.48
CA CYS A 139 -0.44 23.37 0.55
C CYS A 139 -1.13 24.72 0.39
N GLN A 140 -1.24 25.18 -0.84
CA GLN A 140 -2.03 26.36 -1.24
C GLN A 140 -3.08 25.99 -2.29
N ILE A 141 -3.72 24.82 -2.13
CA ILE A 141 -4.71 24.31 -3.09
C ILE A 141 -5.77 25.37 -3.43
N GLY A 142 -6.10 25.49 -4.71
CA GLY A 142 -7.08 26.46 -5.21
C GLY A 142 -6.48 27.54 -6.12
N SER A 143 -5.16 27.60 -6.24
CA SER A 143 -4.50 28.53 -7.17
C SER A 143 -4.51 27.98 -8.60
N THR A 144 -3.97 26.77 -8.82
CA THR A 144 -3.89 26.15 -10.16
C THR A 144 -4.86 24.99 -10.34
N TYR A 145 -5.10 24.23 -9.28
CA TYR A 145 -6.08 23.14 -9.29
C TYR A 145 -7.37 23.64 -8.65
N ASN A 146 -8.50 23.29 -9.25
CA ASN A 146 -9.80 23.64 -8.68
C ASN A 146 -9.98 22.89 -7.35
N ALA A 147 -9.96 23.63 -6.25
CA ALA A 147 -10.07 23.06 -4.92
C ALA A 147 -11.45 22.49 -4.61
N ASN A 148 -12.51 22.82 -5.35
CA ASN A 148 -13.87 22.36 -5.10
C ASN A 148 -14.31 22.55 -3.62
N GLY A 149 -13.96 23.69 -3.04
CA GLY A 149 -14.23 24.02 -1.63
C GLY A 149 -13.22 23.48 -0.62
N TYR A 150 -12.20 22.75 -1.05
CA TYR A 150 -11.08 22.32 -0.20
C TYR A 150 -10.12 23.49 0.08
N ASN A 151 -9.36 23.34 1.17
CA ASN A 151 -8.28 24.21 1.61
C ASN A 151 -7.19 23.35 2.25
N ALA A 152 -6.10 23.96 2.74
CA ALA A 152 -5.00 23.21 3.36
C ALA A 152 -5.45 22.29 4.51
N GLN A 153 -6.39 22.73 5.35
CA GLN A 153 -6.90 21.94 6.47
C GLN A 153 -7.68 20.71 6.00
N THR A 154 -8.47 20.83 4.95
CA THR A 154 -9.31 19.72 4.43
C THR A 154 -8.57 18.84 3.42
N PHE A 155 -7.56 19.37 2.75
CA PHE A 155 -6.74 18.62 1.80
C PHE A 155 -5.62 17.85 2.50
N THR A 156 -4.80 18.50 3.34
CA THR A 156 -3.64 17.86 3.99
C THR A 156 -3.76 17.75 5.51
N GLY A 157 -4.86 18.18 6.11
CA GLY A 157 -4.93 18.31 7.58
C GLY A 157 -4.05 19.43 8.13
N ASN A 158 -3.56 20.32 7.26
CA ASN A 158 -2.52 21.32 7.55
C ASN A 158 -1.28 20.70 8.22
N ASN A 159 -0.90 19.50 7.79
CA ASN A 159 0.16 18.70 8.42
C ASN A 159 1.17 18.21 7.36
N ASN A 160 2.43 18.52 7.60
CA ASN A 160 3.57 18.24 6.73
C ASN A 160 4.59 17.25 7.34
N ALA A 161 4.18 16.54 8.39
CA ALA A 161 4.93 15.46 8.99
C ALA A 161 4.56 14.13 8.31
N TYR A 162 5.39 13.67 7.37
CA TYR A 162 5.11 12.49 6.54
C TYR A 162 5.75 11.22 7.09
N LEU A 163 5.00 10.11 7.13
CA LEU A 163 5.54 8.77 7.39
C LEU A 163 6.45 8.33 6.24
N ASP A 164 5.97 8.53 5.01
CA ASP A 164 6.72 8.38 3.78
C ASP A 164 6.14 9.27 2.68
N ILE A 165 6.96 9.56 1.68
CA ILE A 165 6.62 10.26 0.45
C ILE A 165 7.18 9.40 -0.68
N GLU A 166 6.32 8.89 -1.52
CA GLU A 166 6.63 7.91 -2.54
C GLU A 166 6.27 8.46 -3.92
N VAL A 167 7.07 8.09 -4.92
CA VAL A 167 6.84 8.45 -6.32
C VAL A 167 6.91 7.19 -7.15
N TYR A 168 5.90 7.00 -8.00
CA TYR A 168 5.73 5.84 -8.84
C TYR A 168 5.76 6.25 -10.31
N ALA A 169 6.52 5.52 -11.13
CA ALA A 169 6.39 5.59 -12.58
C ALA A 169 5.03 5.03 -12.98
N VAL A 170 4.33 5.72 -13.85
CA VAL A 170 3.10 5.21 -14.48
C VAL A 170 3.49 4.61 -15.82
N LYS A 171 3.34 3.28 -15.93
CA LYS A 171 3.70 2.53 -17.13
C LYS A 171 2.50 1.79 -17.68
N GLN A 172 2.54 1.49 -18.97
CA GLN A 172 1.64 0.51 -19.55
C GLN A 172 1.98 -0.86 -18.96
N GLY A 173 0.99 -1.50 -18.35
CA GLY A 173 1.07 -2.90 -17.98
C GLY A 173 0.65 -3.78 -19.15
N ASN A 174 1.13 -5.03 -19.15
CA ASN A 174 0.52 -6.05 -19.97
C ASN A 174 -0.76 -6.50 -19.25
N LEU A 175 -1.92 -6.41 -19.91
CA LEU A 175 -3.18 -6.93 -19.37
C LEU A 175 -3.09 -8.43 -19.01
N GLU A 176 -2.19 -9.15 -19.66
CA GLU A 176 -1.87 -10.55 -19.34
C GLU A 176 -1.27 -10.71 -17.93
N ASP A 177 -0.42 -9.78 -17.47
CA ASP A 177 0.25 -9.85 -16.17
C ASP A 177 -0.72 -9.65 -15.00
N GLU A 178 -1.74 -8.78 -15.13
CA GLU A 178 -2.76 -8.59 -14.10
C GLU A 178 -3.73 -9.78 -13.97
N LEU A 179 -4.10 -10.39 -15.10
CA LEU A 179 -4.85 -11.66 -15.10
C LEU A 179 -3.99 -12.77 -14.47
N TYR A 180 -2.70 -12.83 -14.82
CA TYR A 180 -1.75 -13.77 -14.25
C TYR A 180 -1.59 -13.62 -12.73
N GLU A 181 -1.60 -12.39 -12.21
CA GLU A 181 -1.41 -12.13 -10.78
C GLU A 181 -2.66 -12.42 -9.94
N LYS A 182 -3.85 -12.33 -10.55
CA LYS A 182 -5.11 -12.78 -9.93
C LYS A 182 -5.19 -14.30 -9.81
N ASP A 183 -4.61 -15.01 -10.78
CA ASP A 183 -4.62 -16.48 -10.84
C ASP A 183 -3.35 -17.13 -10.26
N LYS A 184 -2.37 -16.33 -9.82
CA LYS A 184 -1.16 -16.86 -9.16
C LYS A 184 -1.53 -17.30 -7.75
N PRO A 185 -1.50 -18.61 -7.44
CA PRO A 185 -1.77 -19.06 -6.09
C PRO A 185 -0.72 -18.48 -5.14
N TRP A 186 -1.19 -17.94 -4.00
CA TRP A 186 -0.35 -17.31 -2.97
C TRP A 186 0.75 -18.23 -2.42
N ARG A 187 0.62 -19.53 -2.66
CA ARG A 187 1.66 -20.54 -2.50
C ARG A 187 1.70 -21.40 -3.76
N LYS A 188 2.88 -21.56 -4.35
CA LYS A 188 3.09 -22.60 -5.36
C LYS A 188 2.94 -23.96 -4.68
N THR A 189 1.97 -24.75 -5.12
CA THR A 189 1.78 -26.13 -4.66
C THR A 189 1.87 -27.03 -5.86
N ASP A 190 2.55 -28.17 -5.73
CA ASP A 190 2.56 -29.21 -6.77
C ASP A 190 1.24 -30.01 -6.79
N ILE A 191 0.22 -29.52 -6.07
CA ILE A 191 -1.11 -30.09 -5.96
C ILE A 191 -1.98 -29.49 -7.05
N ASN A 192 -2.15 -30.23 -8.13
CA ASN A 192 -2.95 -29.81 -9.27
C ASN A 192 -4.42 -30.25 -9.17
N ASP A 193 -4.74 -31.19 -8.28
CA ASP A 193 -6.10 -31.72 -8.09
C ASP A 193 -6.48 -31.82 -6.60
N TRP A 194 -7.55 -31.13 -6.20
CA TRP A 194 -8.10 -31.18 -4.83
C TRP A 194 -9.20 -32.23 -4.71
N ASN A 195 -8.82 -33.51 -4.77
CA ASN A 195 -9.73 -34.66 -4.59
C ASN A 195 -9.49 -35.40 -3.27
N ASN A 196 -10.32 -36.41 -2.97
CA ASN A 196 -10.20 -37.20 -1.74
C ASN A 196 -8.83 -37.90 -1.62
N LYS A 197 -8.25 -38.37 -2.73
CA LYS A 197 -6.92 -39.01 -2.73
C LYS A 197 -5.81 -38.03 -2.34
N THR A 198 -5.86 -36.80 -2.84
CA THR A 198 -4.93 -35.72 -2.45
C THR A 198 -5.09 -35.37 -0.97
N LYS A 199 -6.34 -35.25 -0.49
CA LYS A 199 -6.62 -35.02 0.93
C LYS A 199 -5.98 -36.12 1.78
N ASP A 200 -6.22 -37.38 1.45
CA ASP A 200 -5.72 -38.52 2.23
C ASP A 200 -4.18 -38.54 2.23
N LYS A 201 -3.54 -38.29 1.09
CA LYS A 201 -2.08 -38.16 0.99
C LYS A 201 -1.51 -37.06 1.90
N LEU A 202 -2.10 -35.87 1.90
CA LEU A 202 -1.66 -34.76 2.76
C LEU A 202 -1.85 -35.09 4.25
N PHE A 203 -2.92 -35.82 4.57
CA PHE A 203 -3.18 -36.32 5.90
C PHE A 203 -2.11 -37.33 6.33
N ASP A 204 -1.74 -38.27 5.46
CA ASP A 204 -0.69 -39.24 5.72
C ASP A 204 0.68 -38.59 5.88
N GLU A 205 1.02 -37.60 5.05
CA GLU A 205 2.25 -36.79 5.19
C GLU A 205 2.28 -36.04 6.53
N LEU A 206 1.14 -35.48 6.96
CA LEU A 206 1.03 -34.75 8.22
C LEU A 206 1.16 -35.66 9.44
N VAL A 207 0.61 -36.88 9.37
CA VAL A 207 0.70 -37.88 10.44
C VAL A 207 2.08 -38.52 10.49
N SER A 208 2.68 -38.80 9.33
CA SER A 208 4.03 -39.36 9.22
C SER A 208 5.14 -38.34 9.45
N PHE A 209 4.81 -37.04 9.53
CA PHE A 209 5.76 -35.98 9.84
C PHE A 209 6.40 -36.21 11.21
N SER A 210 7.66 -36.66 11.18
CA SER A 210 8.51 -36.84 12.34
C SER A 210 9.67 -35.85 12.31
N THR A 211 10.02 -35.27 13.46
CA THR A 211 11.13 -34.32 13.56
C THR A 211 12.47 -35.06 13.47
N PRO A 212 13.43 -34.61 12.64
CA PRO A 212 14.75 -35.24 12.54
C PRO A 212 15.63 -34.86 13.75
N SER A 213 15.43 -35.48 14.91
CA SER A 213 16.29 -35.32 16.11
C SER A 213 15.91 -36.31 17.23
N PRO A 214 16.82 -36.72 18.15
CA PRO A 214 16.63 -37.85 19.08
C PRO A 214 15.51 -37.68 20.11
N ALA A 215 14.97 -36.48 20.27
CA ALA A 215 13.87 -36.20 21.19
C ALA A 215 12.54 -36.50 20.48
N LYS A 216 11.91 -37.63 20.81
CA LYS A 216 10.50 -37.90 20.46
C LYS A 216 9.64 -36.73 20.94
N VAL A 217 9.29 -35.81 20.05
CA VAL A 217 8.40 -34.68 20.38
C VAL A 217 6.97 -35.24 20.45
N PRO A 218 6.33 -35.30 21.63
CA PRO A 218 5.02 -35.94 21.76
C PRO A 218 3.88 -35.09 21.21
N ALA A 219 4.15 -33.80 20.91
CA ALA A 219 3.17 -32.89 20.35
C ALA A 219 3.76 -31.63 19.75
N VAL A 220 3.14 -31.16 18.67
CA VAL A 220 3.36 -29.83 18.09
C VAL A 220 2.36 -28.84 18.69
N ARG A 221 2.82 -27.62 18.98
CA ARG A 221 2.01 -26.49 19.45
C ARG A 221 2.09 -25.38 18.40
N LEU A 222 0.95 -25.04 17.82
CA LEU A 222 0.84 -23.97 16.82
C LEU A 222 0.26 -22.71 17.46
N LEU A 223 0.93 -21.58 17.28
CA LEU A 223 0.44 -20.26 17.69
C LEU A 223 -0.01 -19.48 16.45
N LEU A 224 -1.31 -19.16 16.36
CA LEU A 224 -1.85 -18.27 15.32
C LEU A 224 -1.88 -16.82 15.81
N VAL A 225 -1.24 -15.91 15.07
CA VAL A 225 -1.17 -14.47 15.36
C VAL A 225 -1.68 -13.66 14.18
N GLY A 226 -2.30 -12.50 14.45
CA GLY A 226 -2.87 -11.62 13.42
C GLY A 226 -3.90 -10.65 14.02
N SER A 227 -4.28 -9.60 13.28
CA SER A 227 -5.21 -8.55 13.73
C SER A 227 -6.61 -9.06 14.08
N VAL A 228 -7.39 -8.27 14.83
CA VAL A 228 -8.81 -8.55 15.10
C VAL A 228 -9.55 -8.62 13.76
N GLY A 229 -10.43 -9.62 13.58
CA GLY A 229 -11.15 -9.83 12.32
C GLY A 229 -10.37 -10.59 11.24
N ALA A 230 -9.08 -10.89 11.42
CA ALA A 230 -8.26 -11.61 10.42
C ALA A 230 -8.62 -13.10 10.22
N GLY A 231 -9.75 -13.58 10.76
CA GLY A 231 -10.23 -14.94 10.53
C GLY A 231 -9.49 -16.07 11.27
N LYS A 232 -8.62 -15.76 12.24
CA LYS A 232 -7.84 -16.76 13.01
C LYS A 232 -8.71 -17.85 13.64
N SER A 233 -9.79 -17.47 14.33
CA SER A 233 -10.73 -18.41 14.95
C SER A 233 -11.47 -19.27 13.92
N SER A 234 -11.82 -18.67 12.78
CA SER A 234 -12.50 -19.38 11.68
C SER A 234 -11.58 -20.41 11.06
N PHE A 235 -10.32 -20.06 10.78
CA PHE A 235 -9.31 -20.99 10.30
C PHE A 235 -9.13 -22.16 11.26
N PHE A 236 -9.03 -21.90 12.57
CA PHE A 236 -8.92 -22.95 13.58
C PHE A 236 -10.11 -23.93 13.56
N ASN A 237 -11.33 -23.41 13.52
CA ASN A 237 -12.54 -24.23 13.44
C ASN A 237 -12.58 -25.06 12.15
N THR A 238 -12.14 -24.50 11.02
CA THR A 238 -12.02 -25.23 9.75
C THR A 238 -11.04 -26.40 9.89
N VAL A 239 -9.81 -26.15 10.32
CA VAL A 239 -8.78 -27.21 10.47
C VAL A 239 -9.26 -28.31 11.44
N ARG A 240 -9.88 -27.93 12.56
CA ARG A 240 -10.45 -28.89 13.51
C ARG A 240 -11.59 -29.71 12.91
N SER A 241 -12.44 -29.08 12.10
CA SER A 241 -13.57 -29.76 11.47
C SER A 241 -13.09 -30.81 10.48
N VAL A 242 -12.05 -30.49 9.69
CA VAL A 242 -11.43 -31.43 8.76
C VAL A 242 -10.81 -32.61 9.52
N TRP A 243 -10.03 -32.35 10.58
CA TRP A 243 -9.43 -33.42 11.39
C TRP A 243 -10.44 -34.33 12.10
N LYS A 244 -11.61 -33.81 12.46
CA LYS A 244 -12.65 -34.58 13.15
C LYS A 244 -13.69 -35.17 12.20
N GLY A 245 -13.60 -34.91 10.90
CA GLY A 245 -14.58 -35.35 9.90
C GLY A 245 -15.98 -34.78 10.10
N LYS A 246 -16.15 -33.74 10.92
CA LYS A 246 -17.44 -33.10 11.19
C LYS A 246 -17.26 -31.65 11.60
N VAL A 247 -18.25 -30.83 11.32
CA VAL A 247 -18.25 -29.40 11.67
C VAL A 247 -18.09 -29.23 13.19
N ARG A 248 -17.11 -28.42 13.60
CA ARG A 248 -16.83 -28.06 15.00
C ARG A 248 -16.61 -26.56 15.10
N SER A 249 -17.33 -25.91 16.01
CA SER A 249 -17.12 -24.53 16.40
C SER A 249 -16.65 -24.49 17.85
N GLN A 250 -15.34 -24.43 18.06
CA GLN A 250 -14.73 -24.44 19.39
C GLN A 250 -14.11 -23.09 19.75
N ALA A 251 -13.60 -22.36 18.75
CA ALA A 251 -13.27 -20.95 18.90
C ALA A 251 -14.50 -20.10 18.56
N ALA A 252 -14.77 -19.05 19.34
CA ALA A 252 -15.80 -18.07 19.00
C ALA A 252 -15.43 -17.38 17.67
N THR A 253 -16.32 -17.49 16.69
CA THR A 253 -16.21 -16.88 15.37
C THR A 253 -17.36 -15.91 15.17
N GLY A 254 -17.04 -14.65 14.90
CA GLY A 254 -18.02 -13.58 14.70
C GLY A 254 -17.31 -12.24 14.55
N THR A 255 -18.07 -11.22 14.18
CA THR A 255 -17.58 -9.85 14.07
C THR A 255 -17.81 -9.13 15.40
N ALA A 256 -16.76 -8.61 16.00
CA ALA A 256 -16.85 -7.82 17.23
C ALA A 256 -15.86 -6.64 17.18
N PRO A 257 -16.20 -5.50 17.81
CA PRO A 257 -15.31 -4.32 17.86
C PRO A 257 -14.02 -4.56 18.68
N HIS A 258 -13.99 -5.61 19.50
CA HIS A 258 -12.82 -6.02 20.29
C HIS A 258 -12.52 -7.52 20.10
N SER A 259 -11.28 -7.94 20.40
CA SER A 259 -10.91 -9.36 20.38
C SER A 259 -11.76 -10.15 21.37
N LEU A 260 -12.54 -11.11 20.87
CA LEU A 260 -13.30 -12.05 21.70
C LEU A 260 -12.41 -13.10 22.38
N THR A 261 -11.12 -13.14 22.05
CA THR A 261 -10.13 -14.05 22.63
C THR A 261 -9.24 -13.26 23.60
N THR A 262 -9.64 -13.16 24.86
CA THR A 262 -8.91 -12.46 25.93
C THR A 262 -7.89 -13.34 26.67
N LYS A 263 -7.79 -14.63 26.36
CA LYS A 263 -6.69 -15.49 26.84
C LYS A 263 -5.58 -15.56 25.81
N CYS A 264 -4.48 -14.85 26.08
CA CYS A 264 -3.18 -15.16 25.51
C CYS A 264 -2.82 -16.59 25.94
N GLY A 265 -2.74 -17.53 25.00
CA GLY A 265 -2.40 -18.92 25.29
C GLY A 265 -3.51 -19.93 25.01
N ILE A 266 -4.00 -19.98 23.78
CA ILE A 266 -4.55 -21.24 23.26
C ILE A 266 -3.36 -22.07 22.76
N LEU A 267 -2.61 -22.64 23.71
CA LEU A 267 -1.51 -23.54 23.43
C LEU A 267 -2.10 -24.93 23.18
N HIS A 268 -2.48 -25.22 21.95
CA HIS A 268 -3.12 -26.49 21.61
C HIS A 268 -2.10 -27.55 21.24
N LYS A 269 -2.15 -28.66 21.99
CA LYS A 269 -1.28 -29.82 21.89
C LYS A 269 -1.90 -30.81 20.90
N PHE A 270 -1.29 -31.00 19.74
CA PHE A 270 -1.67 -32.05 18.81
C PHE A 270 -0.89 -33.31 19.16
N HIS A 271 -1.58 -34.39 19.54
CA HIS A 271 -0.93 -35.68 19.73
C HIS A 271 -0.86 -36.36 18.36
N ILE A 272 0.35 -36.67 17.93
CA ILE A 272 0.60 -37.56 16.80
C ILE A 272 0.57 -38.96 17.44
N VAL A 273 -0.39 -39.80 17.05
CA VAL A 273 -0.49 -41.21 17.50
C VAL A 273 0.18 -42.07 16.45
#